data_AF-A0AAN9YS91-F1
#
_entry.id   AF-A0AAN9YS91-F1
#
_cell.length_a   1.000
_cell.length_b   1.000
_cell.length_c   1.000
_cell.angle_alpha   90.00
_cell.angle_beta   90.00
_cell.angle_gamma   90.00
#
_symmetry.space_group_name_H-M   'P 1'
#
loop_
_entity.id
_entity.type
_entity.pdbx_description
1 polymer ?
#
loop_
_entity_poly.entity_id
_entity_poly.type
_entity_poly.pdbx_seq_one_letter_code
_entity_poly.pdbx_strand_id
1 'polypeptide(L)'
;MVDLSYLNRDLSKVIILDTKATHVQNQPENAIVLPPWKGDAKDTELVSLIPFLEYIHTMQYRDVRKVLKSFEGKHIPTEFARREALARAEFNKQLEQERRKTSKSSGMATLGNLLGLKPSKMSMMVPVDGEQSQSEAFAQGKMLQDIARERGQKNYELLEREIRENGEKWLKDEQAAQEKAQAEAMSSMKSSFTGWFGAPSPPPATSDNATSNK
;
A
#
# COMPACT_ATOMS: atom_id res chain seq x y z
N MET A 1 -16.94 -8.85 23.79
CA MET A 1 -16.96 -9.57 22.51
C MET A 1 -16.75 -8.53 21.43
N VAL A 2 -15.77 -8.71 20.56
CA VAL A 2 -15.46 -7.78 19.48
C VAL A 2 -16.20 -8.27 18.24
N ASP A 3 -16.95 -7.37 17.60
CA ASP A 3 -17.62 -7.65 16.33
C ASP A 3 -16.97 -6.81 15.23
N LEU A 4 -16.33 -7.50 14.29
CA LEU A 4 -15.60 -6.88 13.19
C LEU A 4 -16.52 -6.24 12.15
N SER A 5 -17.81 -6.58 12.14
CA SER A 5 -18.78 -6.00 11.19
C SER A 5 -18.92 -4.48 11.36
N TYR A 6 -18.67 -3.96 12.56
CA TYR A 6 -18.71 -2.52 12.84
C TYR A 6 -17.52 -1.73 12.28
N LEU A 7 -16.46 -2.39 11.80
CA LEU A 7 -15.28 -1.70 11.27
C LEU A 7 -15.51 -1.03 9.91
N ASN A 8 -16.67 -1.26 9.28
CA ASN A 8 -16.96 -0.82 7.90
C ASN A 8 -15.76 -1.13 6.96
N ARG A 9 -15.26 -2.37 7.08
CA ARG A 9 -14.16 -2.93 6.29
C ARG A 9 -14.59 -4.28 5.78
N ASP A 10 -14.10 -4.63 4.60
CA ASP A 10 -14.32 -5.94 4.01
C ASP A 10 -13.63 -7.03 4.87
N LEU A 11 -14.43 -7.90 5.48
CA LEU A 11 -13.95 -9.00 6.33
C LEU A 11 -13.03 -9.97 5.59
N SER A 12 -13.06 -10.03 4.26
CA SER A 12 -12.11 -10.83 3.49
C SER A 12 -10.68 -10.28 3.54
N LYS A 13 -10.47 -9.06 4.07
CA LYS A 13 -9.17 -8.38 4.19
C LYS A 13 -8.85 -7.95 5.63
N VAL A 14 -9.63 -8.40 6.61
CA VAL A 14 -9.44 -8.06 8.04
C VAL A 14 -8.90 -9.28 8.77
N ILE A 15 -7.91 -9.07 9.62
CA ILE A 15 -7.39 -10.06 10.56
C ILE A 15 -7.43 -9.43 11.95
N ILE A 16 -7.92 -10.16 12.94
CA ILE A 16 -7.88 -9.76 14.36
C ILE A 16 -6.85 -10.62 15.10
N LEU A 17 -5.99 -9.97 15.87
CA LEU A 17 -5.09 -10.61 16.83
C LEU A 17 -5.69 -10.41 18.21
N ASP A 18 -5.95 -11.50 18.94
CA ASP A 18 -6.43 -11.43 20.32
C ASP A 18 -5.79 -12.53 21.16
N THR A 19 -5.84 -12.38 22.48
CA THR A 19 -5.36 -13.39 23.44
C THR A 19 -6.48 -14.31 23.94
N LYS A 20 -7.74 -13.89 23.78
CA LYS A 20 -8.90 -14.63 24.29
C LYS A 20 -9.83 -15.02 23.16
N ALA A 21 -10.05 -16.33 23.01
CA ALA A 21 -11.00 -16.87 22.05
C ALA A 21 -12.44 -16.33 22.25
N THR A 22 -12.82 -15.95 23.48
CA THR A 22 -14.13 -15.37 23.79
C THR A 22 -14.36 -14.01 23.15
N HIS A 23 -13.32 -13.25 22.85
CA HIS A 23 -13.45 -11.95 22.21
C HIS A 23 -13.79 -12.07 20.73
N VAL A 24 -13.33 -13.12 20.07
CA VAL A 24 -13.41 -13.32 18.62
C VAL A 24 -14.51 -14.30 18.19
N GLN A 25 -15.40 -14.68 19.11
CA GLN A 25 -16.47 -15.65 18.87
C GLN A 25 -17.40 -15.29 17.71
N ASN A 26 -17.55 -14.00 17.37
CA ASN A 26 -18.40 -13.55 16.27
C ASN A 26 -17.76 -13.80 14.89
N GLN A 27 -16.43 -13.82 14.81
CA GLN A 27 -15.67 -14.03 13.57
C GLN A 27 -14.39 -14.84 13.84
N PRO A 28 -14.50 -16.11 14.29
CA PRO A 28 -13.33 -16.93 14.61
C PRO A 28 -12.43 -17.18 13.39
N GLU A 29 -12.99 -17.17 12.18
CA GLU A 29 -12.25 -17.36 10.93
C GLU A 29 -11.33 -16.19 10.55
N ASN A 30 -11.53 -15.02 11.16
CA ASN A 30 -10.70 -13.83 10.99
C ASN A 30 -9.63 -13.70 12.10
N ALA A 31 -9.63 -14.60 13.07
CA ALA A 31 -8.85 -14.45 14.29
C ALA A 31 -7.59 -15.29 14.31
N ILE A 32 -6.53 -14.71 14.86
CA ILE A 32 -5.35 -15.42 15.35
C ILE A 32 -5.34 -15.23 16.87
N VAL A 33 -5.58 -16.32 17.58
CA VAL A 33 -5.60 -16.33 19.04
C VAL A 33 -4.20 -16.66 19.54
N LEU A 34 -3.56 -15.71 20.21
CA LEU A 34 -2.20 -15.80 20.73
C LEU A 34 -2.20 -16.14 22.23
N PRO A 35 -1.15 -16.79 22.75
CA PRO A 35 -1.00 -16.91 24.19
C PRO A 35 -0.87 -15.51 24.83
N PRO A 36 -1.46 -15.29 26.01
CA PRO A 36 -1.24 -14.04 26.75
C PRO A 36 0.24 -13.85 27.07
N TRP A 37 0.78 -12.67 26.77
CA TRP A 37 2.15 -12.32 27.13
C TRP A 37 2.31 -12.28 28.66
N LYS A 38 3.34 -12.97 29.17
CA LYS A 38 3.59 -13.12 30.62
C LYS A 38 4.71 -12.21 31.15
N GLY A 39 5.18 -11.26 30.34
CA GLY A 39 6.27 -10.35 30.73
C GLY A 39 7.68 -10.86 30.40
N ASP A 40 7.82 -11.94 29.65
CA ASP A 40 9.13 -12.41 29.20
C ASP A 40 9.66 -11.52 28.06
N ALA A 41 10.83 -10.92 28.26
CA ALA A 41 11.50 -10.07 27.27
C ALA A 41 12.13 -10.89 26.12
N LYS A 42 12.28 -12.20 26.29
CA LYS A 42 12.75 -13.12 25.25
C LYS A 42 11.63 -13.69 24.39
N ASP A 43 10.37 -13.33 24.68
CA ASP A 43 9.23 -13.73 23.88
C ASP A 43 9.31 -13.07 22.49
N THR A 44 9.42 -13.91 21.45
CA THR A 44 9.49 -13.47 20.06
C THR A 44 8.24 -13.84 19.26
N GLU A 45 7.12 -14.21 19.91
CA GLU A 45 5.91 -14.69 19.23
C GLU A 45 5.35 -13.65 18.25
N LEU A 46 5.21 -12.39 18.68
CA LEU A 46 4.74 -11.30 17.81
C LEU A 46 5.69 -11.03 16.64
N VAL A 47 6.99 -11.07 16.89
CA VAL A 47 8.02 -10.87 15.87
C VAL A 47 7.97 -12.01 14.84
N SER A 48 7.70 -13.23 15.30
CA SER A 48 7.64 -14.43 14.46
C SER A 48 6.41 -14.45 13.53
N LEU A 49 5.39 -13.65 13.80
CA LEU A 49 4.22 -13.48 12.92
C LEU A 49 4.46 -12.51 11.76
N ILE A 50 5.46 -11.63 11.85
CA ILE A 50 5.74 -10.59 10.83
C ILE A 50 5.87 -11.20 9.42
N PRO A 51 6.68 -12.26 9.18
CA PRO A 51 6.85 -12.81 7.83
C PRO A 51 5.53 -13.31 7.23
N PHE A 52 4.66 -13.89 8.06
CA PHE A 52 3.37 -14.38 7.63
C PHE A 52 2.42 -13.23 7.22
N LEU A 53 2.38 -12.16 8.01
CA LEU A 53 1.54 -11.00 7.73
C LEU A 53 2.02 -10.23 6.48
N GLU A 54 3.35 -10.04 6.35
CA GLU A 54 3.97 -9.45 5.16
C GLU A 54 3.65 -10.27 3.90
N TYR A 55 3.68 -11.61 4.01
CA TYR A 55 3.37 -12.50 2.91
C TYR A 55 1.91 -12.39 2.46
N ILE A 56 0.96 -12.33 3.39
CA ILE A 56 -0.47 -12.13 3.06
C ILE A 56 -0.67 -10.83 2.28
N HIS A 57 -0.03 -9.75 2.73
CA HIS A 57 -0.12 -8.45 2.08
C HIS A 57 0.48 -8.48 0.67
N THR A 58 1.68 -9.07 0.53
CA THR A 58 2.42 -9.14 -0.74
C THR A 58 1.70 -9.99 -1.79
N MET A 59 1.14 -11.13 -1.39
CA MET A 59 0.43 -12.04 -2.30
C MET A 59 -0.97 -11.55 -2.68
N GLN A 60 -1.49 -10.50 -2.03
CA GLN A 60 -2.81 -9.92 -2.29
C GLN A 60 -3.92 -10.98 -2.35
N TYR A 61 -3.98 -11.85 -1.33
CA TYR A 61 -5.01 -12.86 -1.25
C TYR A 61 -6.41 -12.23 -1.34
N ARG A 62 -7.28 -12.86 -2.15
CA ARG A 62 -8.68 -12.42 -2.29
C ARG A 62 -9.47 -12.52 -1.00
N ASP A 63 -9.13 -13.49 -0.15
CA ASP A 63 -9.79 -13.74 1.13
C ASP A 63 -8.78 -14.34 2.11
N VAL A 64 -8.46 -13.58 3.16
CA VAL A 64 -7.48 -13.96 4.19
C VAL A 64 -7.95 -15.15 5.03
N ARG A 65 -9.27 -15.35 5.17
CA ARG A 65 -9.85 -16.42 6.00
C ARG A 65 -9.49 -17.82 5.47
N LYS A 66 -9.37 -17.95 4.15
CA LYS A 66 -8.93 -19.21 3.51
C LYS A 66 -7.49 -19.55 3.84
N VAL A 67 -6.63 -18.53 3.93
CA VAL A 67 -5.23 -18.69 4.30
C VAL A 67 -5.16 -19.10 5.76
N LEU A 68 -5.83 -18.38 6.65
CA LEU A 68 -5.88 -18.67 8.09
C LEU A 68 -6.38 -20.10 8.37
N LYS A 69 -7.46 -20.52 7.68
CA LYS A 69 -7.98 -21.90 7.79
C LYS A 69 -6.93 -22.97 7.45
N SER A 70 -6.00 -22.70 6.53
CA SER A 70 -4.93 -23.66 6.19
C SER A 70 -3.89 -23.86 7.30
N PHE A 71 -3.88 -22.98 8.30
CA PHE A 71 -3.03 -23.04 9.48
C PHE A 71 -3.81 -23.38 10.77
N GLU A 72 -5.10 -23.68 10.65
CA GLU A 72 -5.94 -24.06 11.79
C GLU A 72 -5.35 -25.27 12.53
N GLY A 73 -5.27 -25.18 13.86
CA GLY A 73 -4.68 -26.21 14.72
C GLY A 73 -3.16 -26.30 14.68
N LYS A 74 -2.46 -25.36 14.02
CA LYS A 74 -1.00 -25.34 13.94
C LYS A 74 -0.42 -24.01 14.41
N HIS A 75 0.84 -24.04 14.79
CA HIS A 75 1.59 -22.82 15.11
C HIS A 75 1.95 -22.08 13.82
N ILE A 76 1.29 -20.94 13.57
CA ILE A 76 1.40 -20.19 12.30
C ILE A 76 2.86 -19.86 11.96
N PRO A 77 3.67 -19.25 12.87
CA PRO A 77 5.06 -18.92 12.55
C PRO A 77 5.91 -20.12 12.12
N THR A 78 5.83 -21.22 12.86
CA THR A 78 6.64 -22.42 12.60
C THR A 78 6.24 -23.09 11.29
N GLU A 79 4.94 -23.25 11.05
CA GLU A 79 4.46 -23.85 9.80
C GLU A 79 4.73 -22.97 8.59
N PHE A 80 4.62 -21.64 8.75
CA PHE A 80 4.92 -20.70 7.67
C PHE A 80 6.40 -20.77 7.29
N ALA A 81 7.31 -20.73 8.28
CA ALA A 81 8.75 -20.87 8.04
C ALA A 81 9.09 -22.19 7.34
N ARG A 82 8.43 -23.30 7.73
CA ARG A 82 8.57 -24.60 7.06
C ARG A 82 8.12 -24.56 5.60
N ARG A 83 6.92 -24.00 5.33
CA ARG A 83 6.37 -23.89 3.98
C ARG A 83 7.23 -22.98 3.10
N GLU A 84 7.71 -21.87 3.65
CA GLU A 84 8.59 -20.94 2.96
C GLU A 84 9.93 -21.59 2.60
N ALA A 85 10.55 -22.33 3.53
CA ALA A 85 11.79 -23.06 3.25
C ALA A 85 11.63 -24.11 2.14
N LEU A 86 10.52 -24.84 2.14
CA LEU A 86 10.21 -25.80 1.07
C LEU A 86 10.00 -25.10 -0.28
N ALA A 87 9.19 -24.03 -0.31
CA ALA A 87 8.95 -23.25 -1.52
C ALA A 87 10.25 -22.64 -2.07
N ARG A 88 11.13 -22.15 -1.21
CA ARG A 88 12.47 -21.65 -1.57
C ARG A 88 13.35 -22.77 -2.15
N ALA A 89 13.35 -23.94 -1.53
CA ALA A 89 14.14 -25.07 -2.02
C ALA A 89 13.64 -25.56 -3.39
N GLU A 90 12.32 -25.61 -3.60
CA GLU A 90 11.73 -25.96 -4.90
C GLU A 90 12.02 -24.92 -5.97
N PHE A 91 11.91 -23.63 -5.63
CA PHE A 91 12.23 -22.53 -6.54
C PHE A 91 13.70 -22.56 -6.98
N ASN A 92 14.62 -22.76 -6.04
CA ASN A 92 16.05 -22.87 -6.35
C ASN A 92 16.35 -24.08 -7.26
N LYS A 93 15.69 -25.23 -7.01
CA LYS A 93 15.81 -26.40 -7.89
C LYS A 93 15.29 -26.12 -9.30
N GLN A 94 14.15 -25.43 -9.43
CA GLN A 94 13.61 -25.06 -10.75
C GLN A 94 14.54 -24.09 -11.48
N LEU A 95 15.06 -23.07 -10.79
CA LEU A 95 16.03 -22.13 -11.36
C LEU A 95 17.31 -22.83 -11.81
N GLU A 96 17.85 -23.75 -11.03
CA GLU A 96 19.03 -24.53 -11.43
C GLU A 96 18.75 -25.39 -12.66
N GLN A 97 17.57 -26.03 -12.73
CA GLN A 97 17.16 -26.80 -13.90
C GLN A 97 17.01 -25.91 -15.13
N GLU A 98 16.37 -24.75 -14.99
CA GLU A 98 16.23 -23.78 -16.07
C GLU A 98 17.58 -23.22 -16.51
N ARG A 99 18.49 -22.89 -15.58
CA ARG A 99 19.87 -22.46 -15.89
C ARG A 99 20.65 -23.54 -16.64
N ARG A 100 20.48 -24.81 -16.28
CA ARG A 100 21.08 -25.96 -16.98
C ARG A 100 20.47 -26.21 -18.35
N LYS A 101 19.20 -25.86 -18.57
CA LYS A 101 18.53 -25.95 -19.88
C LYS A 101 18.86 -24.75 -20.78
N THR A 102 18.87 -23.53 -20.24
CA THR A 102 19.21 -22.29 -20.96
C THR A 102 20.69 -22.17 -21.28
N SER A 103 21.59 -22.83 -20.54
CA SER A 103 23.00 -22.95 -20.96
C SER A 103 23.20 -23.77 -22.25
N LYS A 104 22.13 -24.34 -22.84
CA LYS A 104 22.14 -25.11 -24.09
C LYS A 104 21.21 -24.55 -25.17
N SER A 105 20.48 -23.45 -24.94
CA SER A 105 19.58 -22.88 -25.95
C SER A 105 19.62 -21.35 -25.92
N SER A 106 19.97 -20.80 -27.08
CA SER A 106 20.24 -19.40 -27.41
C SER A 106 19.34 -18.37 -26.72
N GLY A 107 19.95 -17.30 -26.20
CA GLY A 107 19.27 -16.20 -25.54
C GLY A 107 18.30 -15.43 -26.43
N MET A 108 17.30 -14.82 -25.78
CA MET A 108 16.39 -13.80 -26.33
C MET A 108 15.16 -14.30 -27.11
N ALA A 109 14.37 -15.22 -26.56
CA ALA A 109 13.03 -15.50 -27.13
C ALA A 109 11.92 -15.95 -26.13
N THR A 110 12.16 -16.05 -24.81
CA THR A 110 11.24 -16.75 -23.90
C THR A 110 10.77 -15.97 -22.67
N LEU A 111 10.98 -14.65 -22.59
CA LEU A 111 10.49 -13.84 -21.45
C LEU A 111 9.10 -13.22 -21.65
N GLY A 112 8.51 -13.30 -22.85
CA GLY A 112 7.18 -12.72 -23.14
C GLY A 112 5.99 -13.64 -22.87
N ASN A 113 6.13 -14.97 -23.04
CA ASN A 113 4.98 -15.89 -23.06
C ASN A 113 4.83 -16.77 -21.80
N LEU A 114 5.81 -16.80 -20.89
CA LEU A 114 5.77 -17.67 -19.70
C LEU A 114 5.18 -17.00 -18.45
N LEU A 115 5.09 -15.67 -18.42
CA LEU A 115 4.58 -14.92 -17.26
C LEU A 115 3.22 -14.31 -17.59
N GLY A 116 2.16 -15.13 -17.64
CA GLY A 116 0.79 -14.80 -18.07
C GLY A 116 0.07 -13.66 -17.32
N LEU A 117 0.66 -12.46 -17.31
CA LEU A 117 0.23 -11.27 -16.61
C LEU A 117 -0.47 -10.34 -17.59
N LYS A 118 -1.77 -10.14 -17.34
CA LYS A 118 -2.57 -9.12 -18.02
C LYS A 118 -2.14 -7.72 -17.53
N PRO A 119 -2.07 -6.71 -18.42
CA PRO A 119 -1.55 -5.37 -18.11
C PRO A 119 -2.34 -4.58 -17.05
N SER A 120 -3.57 -4.99 -16.71
CA SER A 120 -4.48 -4.21 -15.86
C SER A 120 -4.20 -4.30 -14.34
N LYS A 121 -3.24 -5.12 -13.88
CA LYS A 121 -2.83 -5.23 -12.46
C LYS A 121 -1.41 -4.71 -12.19
N MET A 122 -0.88 -3.87 -13.07
CA MET A 122 0.49 -3.36 -13.04
C MET A 122 0.64 -1.99 -12.32
N SER A 123 -0.46 -1.41 -11.82
CA SER A 123 -0.49 -0.01 -11.36
C SER A 123 0.08 0.27 -9.95
N MET A 124 0.54 -0.76 -9.22
CA MET A 124 1.25 -0.57 -7.92
C MET A 124 2.76 -0.80 -8.05
N MET A 125 3.29 -0.76 -9.26
CA MET A 125 4.69 -1.09 -9.54
C MET A 125 5.28 -0.16 -10.60
N VAL A 126 5.28 1.13 -10.31
CA VAL A 126 6.15 2.07 -11.02
C VAL A 126 7.53 1.98 -10.35
N PRO A 127 8.61 1.64 -11.08
CA PRO A 127 9.96 1.84 -10.56
C PRO A 127 10.17 3.33 -10.33
N VAL A 128 10.62 3.69 -9.12
CA VAL A 128 11.20 5.01 -8.88
C VAL A 128 12.61 4.95 -9.49
N ASP A 129 12.96 5.98 -10.26
CA ASP A 129 14.14 6.04 -11.12
C ASP A 129 15.42 5.53 -10.42
N GLY A 130 16.02 4.47 -10.98
CA GLY A 130 17.36 3.98 -10.62
C GLY A 130 17.47 2.57 -10.00
N GLU A 131 16.37 1.86 -9.75
CA GLU A 131 16.45 0.48 -9.23
C GLU A 131 16.57 -0.59 -10.34
N GLN A 132 17.32 -1.65 -10.05
CA GLN A 132 17.54 -2.81 -10.93
C GLN A 132 16.22 -3.31 -11.54
N SER A 133 16.22 -3.48 -12.87
CA SER A 133 15.09 -4.03 -13.61
C SER A 133 14.64 -5.32 -12.95
N GLN A 134 13.33 -5.49 -12.78
CA GLN A 134 12.69 -6.67 -12.19
C GLN A 134 13.30 -7.98 -12.74
N SER A 135 13.71 -7.99 -14.01
CA SER A 135 14.40 -9.09 -14.69
C SER A 135 15.76 -9.48 -14.10
N GLU A 136 16.56 -8.52 -13.61
CA GLU A 136 17.86 -8.80 -12.96
C GLU A 136 17.68 -9.35 -11.55
N ALA A 137 16.69 -8.86 -10.80
CA ALA A 137 16.38 -9.35 -9.46
C ALA A 137 15.81 -10.79 -9.50
N PHE A 138 14.97 -11.10 -10.49
CA PHE A 138 14.54 -12.48 -10.77
C PHE A 138 15.70 -13.36 -11.29
N ALA A 139 16.62 -12.81 -12.10
CA ALA A 139 17.80 -13.54 -12.58
C ALA A 139 18.83 -13.85 -11.49
N GLN A 140 18.89 -13.03 -10.43
CA GLN A 140 19.66 -13.30 -9.22
C GLN A 140 19.07 -14.42 -8.35
N GLY A 141 17.89 -14.95 -8.69
CA GLY A 141 17.25 -16.05 -7.97
C GLY A 141 16.63 -15.67 -6.63
N LYS A 142 16.40 -14.37 -6.39
CA LYS A 142 15.67 -13.90 -5.21
C LYS A 142 14.16 -14.16 -5.37
N MET A 143 13.48 -14.53 -4.29
CA MET A 143 12.02 -14.68 -4.30
C MET A 143 11.34 -13.32 -4.38
N LEU A 144 10.14 -13.27 -4.96
CA LEU A 144 9.38 -12.02 -5.11
C LEU A 144 9.13 -11.28 -3.77
N GLN A 145 8.92 -12.04 -2.69
CA GLN A 145 8.78 -11.49 -1.34
C GLN A 145 10.07 -10.86 -0.80
N ASP A 146 11.25 -11.42 -1.12
CA ASP A 146 12.54 -10.88 -0.68
C ASP A 146 12.83 -9.57 -1.43
N ILE A 147 12.48 -9.50 -2.71
CA ILE A 147 12.56 -8.27 -3.53
C ILE A 147 11.65 -7.18 -2.96
N ALA A 148 10.41 -7.51 -2.61
CA ALA A 148 9.47 -6.55 -2.04
C ALA A 148 9.95 -6.00 -0.69
N ARG A 149 10.54 -6.87 0.16
CA ARG A 149 11.09 -6.49 1.46
C ARG A 149 12.32 -5.59 1.33
N GLU A 150 13.27 -5.94 0.46
CA GLU A 150 14.46 -5.12 0.19
C GLU A 150 14.07 -3.74 -0.35
N ARG A 151 13.10 -3.70 -1.27
CA ARG A 151 12.58 -2.44 -1.81
C ARG A 151 11.89 -1.58 -0.76
N GLY A 152 11.09 -2.20 0.12
CA GLY A 152 10.46 -1.52 1.24
C GLY A 152 11.50 -0.89 2.19
N GLN A 153 12.51 -1.66 2.60
CA GLN A 153 13.58 -1.18 3.46
C GLN A 153 14.37 -0.03 2.83
N LYS A 154 14.76 -0.19 1.55
CA LYS A 154 15.46 0.87 0.81
C LYS A 154 14.64 2.14 0.69
N ASN A 155 13.34 2.03 0.39
CA ASN A 155 12.47 3.20 0.33
C ASN A 155 12.36 3.92 1.68
N TYR A 156 12.28 3.18 2.79
CA TYR A 156 12.29 3.77 4.13
C TYR A 156 13.61 4.47 4.43
N GLU A 157 14.74 3.85 4.14
CA GLU A 157 16.07 4.44 4.34
C GLU A 157 16.28 5.69 3.48
N LEU A 158 15.84 5.64 2.22
CA LEU A 158 15.90 6.79 1.30
C LEU A 158 15.04 7.94 1.83
N LEU A 159 13.80 7.65 2.22
CA LEU A 159 12.86 8.63 2.77
C LEU A 159 13.40 9.24 4.07
N GLU A 160 13.93 8.43 4.99
CA GLU A 160 14.54 8.94 6.23
C GLU A 160 15.74 9.84 5.95
N ARG A 161 16.57 9.47 4.97
CA ARG A 161 17.71 10.30 4.56
C ARG A 161 17.25 11.62 3.99
N GLU A 162 16.25 11.61 3.12
CA GLU A 162 15.65 12.82 2.55
C GLU A 162 14.99 13.70 3.62
N ILE A 163 14.25 13.11 4.57
CA ILE A 163 13.65 13.84 5.70
C ILE A 163 14.73 14.45 6.59
N ARG A 164 15.82 13.71 6.86
CA ARG A 164 16.91 14.20 7.72
C ARG A 164 17.71 15.33 7.05
N GLU A 165 17.96 15.23 5.74
CA GLU A 165 18.77 16.22 5.00
C GLU A 165 17.93 17.43 4.53
N ASN A 166 16.68 17.22 4.12
CA ASN A 166 15.83 18.24 3.48
C ASN A 166 14.56 18.59 4.28
N GLY A 167 14.31 17.96 5.44
CA GLY A 167 13.07 18.15 6.19
C GLY A 167 12.83 19.59 6.65
N GLU A 168 13.87 20.31 7.08
CA GLU A 168 13.73 21.73 7.45
C GLU A 168 13.41 22.62 6.25
N LYS A 169 13.90 22.25 5.06
CA LYS A 169 13.61 22.96 3.82
C LYS A 169 12.17 22.70 3.38
N TRP A 170 11.68 21.47 3.46
CA TRP A 170 10.28 21.14 3.18
C TRP A 170 9.32 21.81 4.14
N LEU A 171 9.65 21.89 5.43
CA LEU A 171 8.80 22.58 6.41
C LEU A 171 8.67 24.09 6.09
N LYS A 172 9.77 24.72 5.67
CA LYS A 172 9.79 26.14 5.27
C LYS A 172 9.10 26.37 3.93
N ASP A 173 9.35 25.50 2.94
CA ASP A 173 8.72 25.58 1.62
C ASP A 173 7.21 25.31 1.73
N GLU A 174 6.76 24.40 2.60
CA GLU A 174 5.35 24.10 2.85
C GLU A 174 4.65 25.22 3.62
N GLN A 175 5.30 25.83 4.61
CA GLN A 175 4.78 27.02 5.30
C GLN A 175 4.65 28.20 4.33
N ALA A 176 5.67 28.47 3.51
CA ALA A 176 5.62 29.52 2.51
C ALA A 176 4.55 29.25 1.43
N ALA A 177 4.39 27.99 1.01
CA ALA A 177 3.34 27.59 0.08
C ALA A 177 1.94 27.71 0.70
N GLN A 178 1.78 27.37 1.98
CA GLN A 178 0.51 27.56 2.71
C GLN A 178 0.19 29.04 2.90
N GLU A 179 1.15 29.87 3.30
CA GLU A 179 0.95 31.32 3.42
C GLU A 179 0.61 31.94 2.08
N LYS A 180 1.29 31.52 1.00
CA LYS A 180 0.97 31.96 -0.36
C LYS A 180 -0.41 31.48 -0.81
N ALA A 181 -0.77 30.23 -0.55
CA ALA A 181 -2.10 29.70 -0.85
C ALA A 181 -3.20 30.38 -0.01
N GLN A 182 -2.91 30.71 1.26
CA GLN A 182 -3.81 31.48 2.12
C GLN A 182 -3.93 32.93 1.66
N ALA A 183 -2.85 33.55 1.18
CA ALA A 183 -2.87 34.88 0.61
C ALA A 183 -3.63 34.91 -0.74
N GLU A 184 -3.46 33.90 -1.58
CA GLU A 184 -4.23 33.72 -2.83
C GLU A 184 -5.71 33.40 -2.55
N ALA A 185 -6.00 32.61 -1.52
CA ALA A 185 -7.35 32.33 -1.04
C ALA A 185 -8.01 33.59 -0.42
N MET A 186 -7.28 34.37 0.38
CA MET A 186 -7.77 35.64 0.93
C MET A 186 -7.93 36.70 -0.16
N SER A 187 -7.04 36.73 -1.16
CA SER A 187 -7.13 37.62 -2.32
C SER A 187 -8.33 37.27 -3.19
N SER A 188 -8.54 35.98 -3.50
CA SER A 188 -9.72 35.52 -4.26
C SER A 188 -11.03 35.68 -3.47
N MET A 189 -11.01 35.49 -2.15
CA MET A 189 -12.15 35.76 -1.26
C MET A 189 -12.46 37.26 -1.20
N LYS A 190 -11.45 38.12 -1.04
CA LYS A 190 -11.63 39.58 -1.03
C LYS A 190 -12.11 40.08 -2.40
N SER A 191 -11.57 39.56 -3.49
CA SER A 191 -12.05 39.83 -4.86
C SER A 191 -13.53 39.44 -5.01
N SER A 192 -13.91 38.23 -4.58
CA SER A 192 -15.31 37.75 -4.61
C SER A 192 -16.24 38.59 -3.72
N PHE A 193 -15.75 39.02 -2.54
CA PHE A 193 -16.49 39.88 -1.61
C PHE A 193 -16.67 41.31 -2.15
N THR A 194 -15.64 41.86 -2.80
CA THR A 194 -15.70 43.21 -3.41
C THR A 194 -16.59 43.20 -4.65
N GLY A 195 -16.64 42.10 -5.41
CA GLY A 195 -17.59 41.92 -6.53
C GLY A 195 -19.05 41.79 -6.09
N TRP A 196 -19.32 41.26 -4.90
CA TRP A 196 -20.67 41.15 -4.34
C TRP A 196 -21.17 42.43 -3.65
N PHE A 197 -20.27 43.19 -3.02
CA PHE A 197 -20.65 44.37 -2.22
C PHE A 197 -20.22 45.73 -2.81
N GLY A 198 -19.47 45.76 -3.91
CA GLY A 198 -18.79 46.95 -4.42
C GLY A 198 -19.07 47.27 -5.88
N ALA A 199 -20.32 47.59 -6.23
CA ALA A 199 -20.63 48.46 -7.38
C ALA A 199 -22.04 49.08 -7.21
N PRO A 200 -22.18 50.40 -6.96
CA PRO A 200 -23.44 51.08 -7.14
C PRO A 200 -23.68 51.28 -8.65
N SER A 201 -24.73 50.67 -9.19
CA SER A 201 -25.18 50.91 -10.56
C SER A 201 -25.64 52.38 -10.69
N PRO A 202 -25.27 53.12 -11.74
CA PRO A 202 -25.77 54.49 -11.92
C PRO A 202 -27.28 54.45 -12.21
N PRO A 203 -28.07 55.44 -11.74
CA PRO A 203 -29.51 55.42 -11.92
C PRO A 203 -29.89 55.66 -13.39
N PRO A 204 -30.97 55.01 -13.89
CA PRO A 204 -31.43 55.21 -15.26
C PRO A 204 -32.07 56.60 -15.41
N ALA A 205 -31.64 57.36 -16.43
CA ALA A 205 -32.28 58.60 -16.83
C ALA A 205 -33.66 58.30 -17.45
N THR A 206 -34.71 58.81 -16.82
CA THR A 206 -36.08 58.84 -17.32
C THR A 206 -36.26 59.96 -18.33
N SER A 207 -36.69 59.64 -19.54
CA SER A 207 -37.49 60.54 -20.36
C SER A 207 -38.67 59.77 -20.93
N ASP A 208 -39.82 59.96 -20.29
CA ASP A 208 -41.16 59.84 -20.88
C ASP A 208 -41.21 60.65 -22.21
N ASN A 209 -42.08 60.43 -23.20
CA ASN A 209 -43.50 60.10 -23.10
C ASN A 209 -44.10 59.92 -24.51
N ALA A 210 -45.32 59.40 -24.52
CA ALA A 210 -46.42 59.71 -25.46
C ALA A 210 -46.43 59.08 -26.87
N THR A 211 -47.25 58.04 -26.98
CA THR A 211 -48.34 57.87 -27.96
C THR A 211 -48.47 58.93 -29.07
N SER A 212 -48.54 58.49 -30.33
CA SER A 212 -49.62 58.92 -31.23
C SER A 212 -49.84 57.94 -32.38
N ASN A 213 -51.12 57.79 -32.68
CA ASN A 213 -51.79 56.95 -33.65
C ASN A 213 -51.51 57.39 -35.11
N LYS A 214 -51.73 56.44 -36.03
CA LYS A 214 -51.92 56.55 -37.49
C LYS A 214 -50.69 56.45 -38.41
#